data_AF-A0A510PR36-F1
#
_entry.id   AF-A0A510PR36-F1
#
_cell.length_a   1.000
_cell.length_b   1.000
_cell.length_c   1.000
_cell.angle_alpha   90.00
_cell.angle_beta   90.00
_cell.angle_gamma   90.00
#
_symmetry.space_group_name_H-M   'P 1'
#
loop_
_entity.id
_entity.type
_entity.pdbx_description
1 polymer ?
#
loop_
_entity_poly.entity_id
_entity_poly.type
_entity_poly.pdbx_seq_one_letter_code
_entity_poly.pdbx_strand_id
1 'polypeptide(L)'
;QDPRPGADNNLLGSEEWDILADICAEDSMHLELLAKLIDTERQYFLKISRKGIYKDLEKCFESSSRSKEEAIENARYVYDLKNAAQSGNIAQVKEQLKESFSEPEKDPQKQLTWASMKFPTTVEEEE
;
A
#
# COMPACT_ATOMS: atom_id res chain seq x y z
N GLN A 1 32.12 -16.40 3.62
CA GLN A 1 31.24 -17.49 3.12
C GLN A 1 30.87 -18.36 4.31
N ASP A 2 29.57 -18.55 4.53
CA ASP A 2 29.04 -19.32 5.63
C ASP A 2 28.93 -20.80 5.18
N PRO A 3 29.58 -21.75 5.89
CA PRO A 3 29.65 -23.15 5.47
C PRO A 3 28.34 -23.94 5.63
N ARG A 4 27.27 -23.35 6.16
CA ARG A 4 26.00 -24.06 6.38
C ARG A 4 25.25 -24.27 5.05
N PRO A 5 24.73 -25.49 4.77
CA PRO A 5 23.92 -25.75 3.57
C PRO A 5 22.71 -24.81 3.51
N GLY A 6 22.62 -24.01 2.45
CA GLY A 6 21.54 -23.04 2.26
C GLY A 6 21.78 -21.65 2.89
N ALA A 7 22.95 -21.40 3.49
CA ALA A 7 23.30 -20.06 3.98
C ALA A 7 23.55 -19.04 2.86
N ASP A 8 23.82 -19.53 1.64
CA ASP A 8 23.99 -18.72 0.44
C ASP A 8 22.68 -18.57 -0.37
N ASN A 9 21.51 -18.88 0.21
CA ASN A 9 20.20 -18.62 -0.42
C ASN A 9 19.81 -17.13 -0.31
N ASN A 10 20.70 -16.23 -0.73
CA ASN A 10 20.36 -14.83 -0.86
C ASN A 10 19.28 -14.65 -1.94
N LEU A 11 18.32 -13.76 -1.67
CA LEU A 11 17.23 -13.43 -2.58
C LEU A 11 17.75 -12.94 -3.94
N LEU A 12 18.78 -12.10 -3.88
CA LEU A 12 19.49 -11.49 -4.99
C LEU A 12 20.98 -11.39 -4.62
N GLY A 13 21.87 -11.46 -5.61
CA GLY A 13 23.28 -11.13 -5.42
C GLY A 13 23.48 -9.61 -5.32
N SER A 14 24.71 -9.19 -5.03
CA SER A 14 25.00 -7.76 -4.84
C SER A 14 24.75 -6.94 -6.11
N GLU A 15 25.09 -7.49 -7.27
CA GLU A 15 24.88 -6.83 -8.57
C GLU A 15 23.39 -6.64 -8.86
N GLU A 16 22.56 -7.66 -8.58
CA GLU A 16 21.12 -7.54 -8.79
C GLU A 16 20.46 -6.55 -7.81
N TRP A 17 21.00 -6.42 -6.59
CA TRP A 17 20.56 -5.38 -5.65
C TRP A 17 20.91 -3.98 -6.15
N ASP A 18 22.10 -3.79 -6.73
CA ASP A 18 22.52 -2.51 -7.29
C ASP A 18 21.63 -2.13 -8.48
N ILE A 19 21.34 -3.07 -9.38
CA ILE A 19 20.40 -2.86 -10.51
C ILE A 19 18.98 -2.51 -9.99
N LEU A 20 18.50 -3.21 -8.96
CA LEU A 20 17.18 -2.93 -8.40
C LEU A 20 17.14 -1.53 -7.76
N ALA A 21 18.20 -1.11 -7.08
CA ALA A 21 18.31 0.22 -6.51
C ALA A 21 18.31 1.32 -7.58
N ASP A 22 19.04 1.09 -8.69
CA ASP A 22 19.08 2.00 -9.84
C ASP A 22 17.70 2.19 -10.48
N ILE A 23 16.95 1.09 -10.67
CA ILE A 23 15.58 1.12 -11.21
C ILE A 23 14.63 1.88 -10.28
N CYS A 24 14.82 1.75 -8.97
CA CYS A 24 13.99 2.40 -7.96
C CYS A 24 14.32 3.89 -7.74
N ALA A 25 15.34 4.44 -8.41
CA ALA A 25 15.73 5.85 -8.35
C ALA A 25 15.85 6.39 -6.90
N GLU A 26 16.49 5.61 -6.02
CA GLU A 26 16.72 5.92 -4.59
C GLU A 26 15.46 6.04 -3.70
N ASP A 27 14.27 5.68 -4.19
CA ASP A 27 13.10 5.56 -3.31
C ASP A 27 13.20 4.28 -2.47
N SER A 28 13.57 4.45 -1.20
CA SER A 28 13.72 3.36 -0.24
C SER A 28 12.44 2.54 -0.04
N MET A 29 11.27 3.18 -0.10
CA MET A 29 9.99 2.50 0.07
C MET A 29 9.67 1.63 -1.13
N HIS A 30 9.93 2.16 -2.33
CA HIS A 30 9.72 1.44 -3.58
C HIS A 30 10.68 0.24 -3.71
N LEU A 31 11.93 0.41 -3.33
CA LEU A 31 12.91 -0.68 -3.26
C LEU A 31 12.44 -1.77 -2.29
N GLU A 32 11.98 -1.39 -1.09
CA GLU A 32 11.45 -2.35 -0.11
C GLU A 32 10.23 -3.11 -0.64
N LEU A 33 9.30 -2.41 -1.31
CA LEU A 33 8.13 -3.04 -1.92
C LEU A 33 8.53 -4.07 -2.98
N LEU A 34 9.40 -3.69 -3.91
CA LEU A 34 9.86 -4.58 -4.98
C LEU A 34 10.65 -5.76 -4.44
N ALA A 35 11.52 -5.53 -3.47
CA ALA A 35 12.23 -6.60 -2.76
C ALA A 35 11.27 -7.62 -2.15
N LYS A 36 10.24 -7.15 -1.43
CA LYS A 36 9.22 -8.04 -0.83
C LYS A 36 8.41 -8.78 -1.90
N LEU A 37 8.01 -8.11 -2.98
CA LEU A 37 7.26 -8.76 -4.06
C LEU A 37 8.07 -9.90 -4.70
N ILE A 38 9.34 -9.65 -5.01
CA ILE A 38 10.24 -10.66 -5.58
C ILE A 38 10.44 -11.83 -4.59
N ASP A 39 10.62 -11.53 -3.30
CA ASP A 39 10.75 -12.56 -2.28
C ASP A 39 9.49 -13.42 -2.14
N THR A 40 8.31 -12.79 -2.11
CA THR A 40 7.04 -13.55 -2.04
C THR A 40 6.86 -14.45 -3.24
N GLU A 41 7.11 -13.99 -4.47
CA GLU A 41 7.04 -14.84 -5.66
C GLU A 41 8.03 -16.00 -5.57
N ARG A 42 9.27 -15.75 -5.15
CA ARG A 42 10.28 -16.80 -4.95
C ARG A 42 9.84 -17.84 -3.92
N GLN A 43 9.31 -17.40 -2.78
CA GLN A 43 8.79 -18.30 -1.75
C GLN A 43 7.65 -19.17 -2.28
N TYR A 44 6.76 -18.60 -3.10
CA TYR A 44 5.64 -19.33 -3.69
C TYR A 44 6.04 -20.21 -4.88
N PHE A 45 7.11 -19.86 -5.59
CA PHE A 45 7.69 -20.70 -6.64
C PHE A 45 8.22 -22.03 -6.09
N LEU A 46 8.81 -22.00 -4.89
CA LEU A 46 9.32 -23.21 -4.22
C LEU A 46 8.21 -24.05 -3.54
N LYS A 47 7.01 -23.49 -3.36
CA LYS A 47 5.88 -24.19 -2.74
C LYS A 47 5.16 -25.08 -3.75
N ILE A 48 4.75 -26.27 -3.31
CA ILE A 48 3.92 -27.21 -4.09
C ILE A 48 2.54 -26.59 -4.41
N SER A 49 2.06 -25.66 -3.58
CA SER A 49 0.75 -25.01 -3.72
C SER A 49 0.88 -23.49 -3.59
N ARG A 50 0.23 -22.75 -4.49
CA ARG A 50 0.19 -21.28 -4.51
C ARG A 50 -1.01 -20.69 -3.77
N LYS A 51 -1.73 -21.49 -2.98
CA LYS A 51 -2.86 -21.00 -2.18
C LYS A 51 -2.36 -19.97 -1.16
N GLY A 52 -2.96 -18.78 -1.17
CA GLY A 52 -2.60 -17.68 -0.28
C GLY A 52 -1.71 -16.61 -0.89
N ILE A 53 -1.20 -16.80 -2.13
CA ILE A 53 -0.28 -15.85 -2.77
C ILE A 53 -0.87 -14.44 -2.86
N TYR A 54 -2.12 -14.30 -3.26
CA TYR A 54 -2.76 -12.98 -3.37
C TYR A 54 -2.86 -12.25 -2.03
N LYS A 55 -3.10 -12.98 -0.94
CA LYS A 55 -3.16 -12.39 0.40
C LYS A 55 -1.79 -11.90 0.86
N ASP A 56 -0.74 -12.65 0.54
CA ASP A 56 0.63 -12.25 0.90
C ASP A 56 1.12 -11.09 0.02
N LEU A 57 0.75 -11.06 -1.26
CA LEU A 57 1.00 -9.93 -2.16
C LEU A 57 0.29 -8.66 -1.68
N GLU A 58 -0.97 -8.75 -1.30
CA GLU A 58 -1.76 -7.64 -0.75
C GLU A 58 -1.08 -7.04 0.50
N LYS A 59 -0.57 -7.89 1.39
CA LYS A 59 0.16 -7.47 2.58
C LYS A 59 1.46 -6.70 2.26
N CYS A 60 2.13 -7.02 1.14
CA CYS A 60 3.28 -6.25 0.67
C CYS A 60 2.89 -4.80 0.34
N PHE A 61 1.75 -4.61 -0.33
CA PHE A 61 1.24 -3.27 -0.60
C PHE A 61 0.84 -2.57 0.70
N GLU A 62 0.08 -3.21 1.57
CA GLU A 62 -0.35 -2.62 2.85
C GLU A 62 0.80 -2.09 3.70
N SER A 63 1.97 -2.72 3.65
CA SER A 63 3.14 -2.31 4.46
C SER A 63 4.07 -1.33 3.76
N SER A 64 4.25 -1.44 2.43
CA SER A 64 5.31 -0.72 1.71
C SER A 64 4.84 0.11 0.51
N SER A 65 3.53 0.18 0.22
CA SER A 65 3.01 1.01 -0.89
C SER A 65 2.83 2.49 -0.54
N ARG A 66 2.95 2.86 0.73
CA ARG A 66 2.72 4.24 1.18
C ARG A 66 3.95 5.10 0.95
N SER A 67 3.72 6.39 0.72
CA SER A 67 4.82 7.37 0.74
C SER A 67 5.44 7.43 2.15
N LYS A 68 6.69 7.90 2.24
CA LYS A 68 7.42 8.00 3.51
C LYS A 68 6.67 8.80 4.56
N GLU A 69 6.12 9.95 4.19
CA GLU A 69 5.37 10.83 5.09
C GLU A 69 4.11 10.14 5.61
N GLU A 70 3.33 9.55 4.70
CA GLU A 70 2.10 8.82 5.02
C GLU A 70 2.38 7.59 5.90
N ALA A 71 3.51 6.90 5.68
CA ALA A 71 3.94 5.79 6.52
C ALA A 71 4.27 6.24 7.96
N ILE A 72 4.92 7.40 8.13
CA ILE A 72 5.22 7.97 9.44
C ILE A 72 3.94 8.39 10.17
N GLU A 73 3.02 9.04 9.47
CA GLU A 73 1.72 9.45 10.03
C GLU A 73 0.90 8.24 10.46
N ASN A 74 0.83 7.20 9.63
CA ASN A 74 0.14 5.97 9.98
C ASN A 74 0.80 5.27 11.19
N ALA A 75 2.14 5.24 11.25
CA ALA A 75 2.85 4.66 12.41
C ALA A 75 2.52 5.41 13.71
N ARG A 76 2.46 6.74 13.66
CA ARG A 76 2.02 7.58 14.80
C ARG A 76 0.57 7.29 15.16
N TYR A 77 -0.32 7.25 14.17
CA TYR A 77 -1.74 6.94 14.37
C TYR A 77 -1.97 5.59 15.07
N VAL A 78 -1.32 4.52 14.59
CA VAL A 78 -1.43 3.18 15.22
C VAL A 78 -0.88 3.18 16.64
N TYR A 79 0.21 3.91 16.89
CA TYR A 79 0.79 4.03 18.23
C TYR A 79 -0.17 4.73 19.20
N ASP A 80 -0.73 5.87 18.80
CA ASP A 80 -1.67 6.65 19.60
C ASP A 80 -2.95 5.88 19.90
N LEU A 81 -3.51 5.19 18.91
CA LEU A 81 -4.65 4.29 19.11
C LEU A 81 -4.36 3.18 20.13
N LYS A 82 -3.18 2.56 20.03
CA LYS A 82 -2.77 1.47 20.94
C LYS A 82 -2.63 1.99 22.36
N ASN A 83 -2.03 3.17 22.54
CA ASN A 83 -1.91 3.81 23.85
C ASN A 83 -3.27 4.20 24.42
N ALA A 84 -4.15 4.82 23.61
CA ALA A 84 -5.48 5.22 24.03
C ALA A 84 -6.34 4.02 24.46
N ALA A 85 -6.24 2.90 23.72
CA ALA A 85 -6.87 1.64 24.08
C ALA A 85 -6.34 1.06 25.41
N GLN A 86 -5.03 1.10 25.62
CA GLN A 86 -4.40 0.64 26.87
C GLN A 86 -4.76 1.53 28.07
N SER A 87 -4.88 2.85 27.87
CA SER A 87 -5.29 3.79 28.91
C SER A 87 -6.81 3.80 29.17
N GLY A 88 -7.60 3.02 28.42
CA GLY A 88 -9.06 2.96 28.57
C GLY A 88 -9.79 4.24 28.14
N ASN A 89 -9.16 5.08 27.31
CA ASN A 89 -9.71 6.37 26.91
C ASN A 89 -10.60 6.23 25.67
N ILE A 90 -11.81 5.71 25.89
CA ILE A 90 -12.79 5.37 24.82
C ILE A 90 -13.20 6.60 23.99
N ALA A 91 -13.16 7.80 24.57
CA ALA A 91 -13.52 9.04 23.88
C ALA A 91 -12.52 9.39 22.77
N GLN A 92 -11.21 9.33 23.06
CA GLN A 92 -10.16 9.59 22.08
C GLN A 92 -10.17 8.57 20.95
N VAL A 93 -10.40 7.28 21.26
CA VAL A 93 -10.50 6.23 20.24
C VAL A 93 -11.69 6.48 19.29
N LYS A 94 -12.84 6.92 19.83
CA LYS A 94 -14.02 7.23 19.01
C LYS A 94 -13.81 8.44 18.10
N GLU A 95 -13.10 9.45 18.58
CA GLU A 95 -12.79 10.67 17.81
C GLU A 95 -11.82 10.36 16.66
N GLN A 96 -10.70 9.69 16.96
CA GLN A 96 -9.72 9.24 15.96
C GLN A 96 -10.34 8.33 14.89
N LEU A 97 -11.27 7.46 15.30
CA LEU A 97 -12.00 6.60 14.36
C LEU A 97 -12.97 7.40 13.49
N LYS A 98 -13.62 8.43 14.03
CA LYS A 98 -14.56 9.28 13.29
C LYS A 98 -13.85 10.10 12.22
N GLU A 99 -12.66 10.61 12.50
CA GLU A 99 -11.80 11.29 11.52
C GLU A 99 -11.36 10.35 10.39
N SER A 100 -11.11 9.07 10.69
CA SER A 100 -10.75 8.07 9.68
C SER A 100 -11.90 7.71 8.73
N PHE A 101 -13.16 7.89 9.16
CA PHE A 101 -14.36 7.59 8.38
C PHE A 101 -15.03 8.81 7.76
N SER A 102 -14.56 10.03 8.01
CA SER A 102 -15.04 11.19 7.27
C SER A 102 -14.54 11.11 5.84
N GLU A 103 -15.44 10.82 4.89
CA GLU A 103 -15.15 10.88 3.45
C GLU A 103 -14.59 12.27 3.10
N PRO A 104 -13.60 12.36 2.18
CA PRO A 104 -13.21 13.65 1.64
C PRO A 104 -14.47 14.31 1.07
N GLU A 105 -14.68 15.59 1.38
CA GLU A 105 -15.84 16.34 0.89
C GLU A 105 -15.99 16.10 -0.61
N LYS A 106 -17.07 15.41 -1.00
CA LYS A 106 -17.43 15.22 -2.39
C LYS A 106 -17.71 16.60 -2.96
N ASP A 107 -16.79 17.11 -3.79
CA ASP A 107 -17.05 18.28 -4.61
C ASP A 107 -18.41 18.10 -5.29
N PRO A 108 -19.38 19.02 -5.09
CA PRO A 108 -20.74 18.87 -5.61
C PRO A 108 -20.82 18.91 -7.14
N GLN A 109 -19.69 19.08 -7.84
CA GLN A 109 -19.61 19.22 -9.27
C GLN A 109 -19.08 17.94 -9.93
N LYS A 110 -19.95 17.32 -10.75
CA LYS A 110 -19.71 16.17 -11.66
C LYS A 110 -19.92 14.78 -11.06
N GLN A 111 -21.08 14.58 -10.45
CA GLN A 111 -21.75 13.27 -10.57
C GLN A 111 -22.26 13.12 -12.01
N LEU A 112 -21.41 12.60 -12.90
CA LEU A 112 -21.79 12.14 -14.24
C LEU A 112 -22.72 10.94 -14.06
N THR A 113 -24.02 11.18 -14.24
CA THR A 113 -25.02 10.12 -14.25
C THR A 113 -25.01 9.42 -15.61
N TRP A 114 -25.38 8.14 -15.66
CA TRP A 114 -25.50 7.39 -16.91
C TRP A 114 -26.37 8.10 -17.97
N ALA A 115 -27.38 8.85 -17.52
CA ALA A 115 -28.20 9.70 -18.38
C ALA A 115 -27.38 10.78 -19.11
N SER A 116 -26.46 11.47 -18.41
CA SER A 116 -25.58 12.50 -19.01
C SER A 116 -24.57 11.96 -20.02
N MET A 117 -24.16 10.68 -19.89
CA MET A 117 -23.32 10.02 -20.88
C MET A 117 -24.09 9.54 -22.12
N LYS A 118 -25.38 9.24 -21.97
CA LYS A 118 -26.21 8.69 -23.04
C LYS A 118 -26.90 9.76 -23.88
N PHE A 119 -27.23 10.88 -23.27
CA PHE A 119 -27.92 11.98 -23.92
C PHE A 119 -27.09 13.25 -23.75
N PRO A 120 -26.12 13.50 -24.65
CA PRO A 120 -25.46 14.79 -24.68
C PRO A 120 -26.52 15.86 -24.97
N THR A 121 -26.66 16.82 -24.06
CA THR A 121 -27.61 17.92 -24.23
C THR A 121 -27.15 18.78 -25.39
N THR A 122 -27.82 18.68 -26.54
CA THR A 122 -27.64 19.60 -27.65
C THR A 122 -28.19 20.94 -27.19
N VAL A 123 -27.29 21.87 -26.86
CA VAL A 123 -27.64 23.27 -26.69
C VAL A 123 -27.95 23.79 -28.09
N GLU A 124 -29.23 23.89 -28.43
CA GLU A 124 -29.67 24.65 -29.60
C GLU A 124 -29.37 26.13 -29.30
N GLU A 125 -28.38 26.69 -30.01
CA GLU A 125 -28.16 28.12 -30.10
C GLU A 125 -29.28 28.70 -30.98
N GLU A 126 -30.31 29.29 -30.35
CA GLU A 126 -31.24 30.20 -31.03
C GLU A 126 -30.56 31.58 -31.18
N GLU A 127 -30.49 32.07 -32.42
CA GLU A 127 -30.15 33.46 -32.81
C GLU A 127 -31.22 34.47 -32.38
#